data_AF-A0A838JSF1-F1
#
_entry.id   AF-A0A838JSF1-F1
#
_cell.length_a   1.000
_cell.length_b   1.000
_cell.length_c   1.000
_cell.angle_alpha   90.00
_cell.angle_beta   90.00
_cell.angle_gamma   90.00
#
_symmetry.space_group_name_H-M   'P 1'
#
loop_
_entity.id
_entity.type
_entity.pdbx_description
1 polymer ?
#
loop_
_entity_poly.entity_id
_entity_poly.type
_entity_poly.pdbx_seq_one_letter_code
_entity_poly.pdbx_strand_id
1 'polypeptide(L)'
;MRSVIAVGIGVLLALAIGLLVVQGILAPVFTRFFGLERTGPAALPLVLLVFAAAFSFYFGGMAASYKAPSRHRLHGVLVVPAAVVLSLALNLVLGRGFLPGVDGLGTVFLVAVFIVVSAAASYVGAKRGAQLYAHNQKFTQRR
;
A
#
# COMPACT_ATOMS: atom_id res chain seq x y z
N MET A 1 7.71 -15.87 13.42
CA MET A 1 7.42 -15.62 11.98
C MET A 1 8.71 -15.21 11.26
N ARG A 2 8.95 -15.70 10.05
CA ARG A 2 10.09 -15.25 9.22
C ARG A 2 9.86 -13.80 8.77
N SER A 3 10.93 -13.00 8.68
CA SER A 3 10.90 -11.58 8.29
C SER A 3 10.09 -11.33 7.01
N VAL A 4 10.28 -12.18 5.99
CA VAL A 4 9.57 -12.12 4.70
C VAL A 4 8.05 -12.25 4.86
N ILE A 5 7.58 -13.11 5.77
CA ILE A 5 6.15 -13.34 5.97
C ILE A 5 5.48 -12.08 6.53
N ALA A 6 6.14 -11.36 7.44
CA ALA A 6 5.58 -10.13 8.01
C ALA A 6 5.41 -9.05 6.93
N VAL A 7 6.40 -8.86 6.06
CA VAL A 7 6.30 -7.92 4.93
C VAL A 7 5.21 -8.38 3.95
N GLY A 8 5.17 -9.68 3.63
CA GLY A 8 4.14 -10.26 2.76
C GLY A 8 2.72 -10.02 3.26
N ILE A 9 2.47 -10.19 4.57
CA ILE A 9 1.17 -9.87 5.18
C ILE A 9 0.85 -8.39 5.02
N GLY A 10 1.81 -7.49 5.25
CA GLY A 10 1.61 -6.07 5.07
C GLY A 10 1.26 -5.70 3.62
N VAL A 11 1.95 -6.31 2.65
CA VAL A 11 1.68 -6.10 1.21
C VAL A 11 0.28 -6.62 0.86
N LEU A 12 -0.07 -7.84 1.27
CA LEU A 12 -1.39 -8.42 1.00
C LEU A 12 -2.51 -7.58 1.61
N LEU A 13 -2.32 -7.08 2.84
CA LEU A 13 -3.29 -6.22 3.49
C LEU A 13 -3.41 -4.86 2.80
N ALA A 14 -2.30 -4.25 2.39
CA ALA A 14 -2.32 -3.01 1.63
C ALA A 14 -3.09 -3.19 0.32
N LEU A 15 -2.84 -4.28 -0.43
CA LEU A 15 -3.56 -4.58 -1.66
C LEU A 15 -5.06 -4.78 -1.41
N ALA A 16 -5.43 -5.59 -0.41
CA ALA A 16 -6.83 -5.84 -0.07
C ALA A 16 -7.57 -4.55 0.29
N ILE A 17 -6.95 -3.70 1.11
CA ILE A 17 -7.53 -2.40 1.50
C ILE A 17 -7.63 -1.46 0.30
N GLY A 18 -6.60 -1.39 -0.54
CA GLY A 18 -6.61 -0.54 -1.73
C GLY A 18 -7.71 -0.93 -2.69
N LEU A 19 -7.87 -2.23 -2.95
CA LEU A 19 -8.95 -2.76 -3.76
C LEU A 19 -10.32 -2.45 -3.14
N LEU A 20 -10.49 -2.62 -1.82
CA LEU A 20 -11.73 -2.31 -1.13
C LEU A 20 -12.08 -0.82 -1.17
N VAL A 21 -11.11 0.06 -0.97
CA VAL A 21 -11.31 1.52 -1.03
C VAL A 21 -11.67 1.94 -2.45
N VAL A 22 -10.91 1.51 -3.45
CA VAL A 22 -11.11 1.95 -4.84
C VAL A 22 -12.35 1.31 -5.46
N GLN A 23 -12.51 -0.02 -5.36
CA GLN A 23 -13.58 -0.75 -6.03
C GLN A 23 -14.86 -0.91 -5.21
N GLY A 24 -14.76 -0.80 -3.89
CA GLY A 24 -15.90 -0.87 -2.98
C GLY A 24 -16.43 0.52 -2.65
N ILE A 25 -15.66 1.29 -1.87
CA ILE A 25 -16.13 2.56 -1.30
C ILE A 25 -16.25 3.65 -2.37
N LEU A 26 -15.22 3.81 -3.21
CA LEU A 26 -15.14 4.91 -4.16
C LEU A 26 -15.80 4.60 -5.52
N ALA A 27 -16.06 3.34 -5.85
CA ALA A 27 -16.74 2.96 -7.09
C ALA A 27 -18.05 3.73 -7.37
N PRO A 28 -19.02 3.85 -6.43
CA PRO A 28 -20.23 4.63 -6.68
C PRO A 28 -19.95 6.12 -6.90
N VAL A 29 -18.91 6.67 -6.28
CA VAL A 29 -18.48 8.06 -6.48
C VAL A 29 -17.91 8.24 -7.89
N PHE A 30 -17.08 7.29 -8.35
CA PHE A 30 -16.54 7.29 -9.71
C PHE A 30 -17.62 7.21 -10.78
N THR A 31 -18.58 6.31 -10.61
CA THR A 31 -19.69 6.17 -11.57
C THR A 31 -20.57 7.42 -11.59
N ARG A 32 -20.93 7.97 -10.42
CA ARG A 32 -21.90 9.07 -10.33
C ARG A 32 -21.34 10.43 -10.73
N PHE A 33 -20.11 10.75 -10.33
CA PHE A 33 -19.55 12.10 -10.50
C PHE A 33 -18.59 12.21 -11.67
N PHE A 34 -17.97 11.10 -12.08
CA PHE A 34 -16.95 11.11 -13.12
C PHE A 34 -17.37 10.36 -14.39
N GLY A 35 -18.56 9.75 -14.41
CA GLY A 35 -19.06 8.97 -15.55
C GLY A 35 -18.15 7.81 -15.92
N LEU A 36 -17.27 7.38 -15.01
CA LEU A 36 -16.31 6.32 -15.24
C LEU A 36 -17.07 4.99 -15.15
N GLU A 37 -17.41 4.43 -16.30
CA GLU A 37 -17.84 3.04 -16.38
C GLU A 37 -16.70 2.13 -15.89
N ARG A 38 -17.07 1.00 -15.29
CA ARG A 38 -16.16 0.03 -14.63
C ARG A 38 -15.23 -0.71 -15.62
N THR A 39 -15.01 -0.15 -16.80
CA THR A 39 -14.43 -0.75 -18.00
C THR A 39 -13.28 0.11 -18.52
N GLY A 40 -12.12 0.04 -17.87
CA GLY A 40 -10.86 0.54 -18.42
C GLY A 40 -10.01 1.34 -17.44
N PRO A 41 -8.76 1.69 -17.83
CA PRO A 41 -7.82 2.46 -17.03
C PRO A 41 -8.26 3.93 -17.03
N ALA A 42 -9.40 4.21 -16.40
CA ALA A 42 -9.79 5.56 -16.09
C ALA A 42 -8.79 6.15 -15.08
N ALA A 43 -8.21 7.30 -15.41
CA ALA A 43 -7.37 8.04 -14.48
C ALA A 43 -8.19 8.34 -13.22
N LEU A 44 -7.91 7.61 -12.13
CA LEU A 44 -8.47 7.94 -10.83
C LEU A 44 -8.11 9.40 -10.52
N PRO A 45 -9.07 10.24 -10.10
CA PRO A 45 -8.78 11.58 -9.60
C PRO A 45 -7.61 11.52 -8.62
N LEU A 46 -6.58 12.35 -8.85
CA LEU A 46 -5.31 12.27 -8.12
C LEU A 46 -5.50 12.24 -6.59
N VAL A 47 -6.42 13.06 -6.08
CA VAL A 47 -6.73 13.13 -4.64
C VAL A 47 -7.22 11.78 -4.12
N LEU A 48 -8.08 11.09 -4.87
CA LEU A 48 -8.64 9.80 -4.48
C LEU A 48 -7.60 8.68 -4.61
N LEU A 49 -6.74 8.75 -5.62
CA LEU A 49 -5.59 7.84 -5.77
C LEU A 49 -4.63 7.98 -4.56
N VAL A 50 -4.26 9.21 -4.21
CA VAL A 50 -3.40 9.54 -3.07
C VAL A 50 -4.03 9.07 -1.77
N PHE A 51 -5.33 9.31 -1.59
CA PHE A 51 -6.07 8.84 -0.42
C PHE A 51 -6.06 7.32 -0.30
N ALA A 52 -6.40 6.61 -1.38
CA ALA A 52 -6.42 5.15 -1.40
C ALA A 52 -5.02 4.58 -1.13
N ALA A 53 -3.98 5.14 -1.73
CA ALA A 53 -2.59 4.76 -1.48
C ALA A 53 -2.20 4.97 -0.02
N ALA A 54 -2.44 6.16 0.52
CA ALA A 54 -2.11 6.49 1.90
C ALA A 54 -2.80 5.55 2.89
N PHE A 55 -4.11 5.33 2.72
CA PHE A 55 -4.88 4.46 3.60
C PHE A 55 -4.37 3.00 3.55
N SER A 56 -4.16 2.48 2.33
CA SER A 56 -3.68 1.11 2.10
C SER A 56 -2.31 0.87 2.72
N PHE A 57 -1.34 1.73 2.40
CA PHE A 57 0.04 1.55 2.86
C PHE A 57 0.21 1.88 4.34
N TYR A 58 -0.61 2.76 4.93
CA TYR A 58 -0.67 2.95 6.37
C TYR A 58 -1.00 1.65 7.11
N PHE A 59 -2.10 0.97 6.74
CA PHE A 59 -2.48 -0.27 7.41
C PHE A 59 -1.55 -1.44 7.04
N GLY A 60 -1.07 -1.52 5.80
CA GLY A 60 -0.08 -2.51 5.40
C GLY A 60 1.22 -2.39 6.19
N GLY A 61 1.77 -1.17 6.30
CA GLY A 61 2.96 -0.89 7.10
C GLY A 61 2.75 -1.18 8.59
N MET A 62 1.57 -0.87 9.13
CA MET A 62 1.19 -1.19 10.50
C MET A 62 1.17 -2.70 10.76
N ALA A 63 0.52 -3.47 9.88
CA ALA A 63 0.41 -4.91 10.01
C ALA A 63 1.76 -5.61 9.90
N ALA A 64 2.58 -5.25 8.90
CA ALA A 64 3.92 -5.76 8.76
C ALA A 64 4.78 -5.44 9.98
N SER A 65 4.72 -4.20 10.47
CA SER A 65 5.44 -3.81 11.67
C SER A 65 4.95 -4.56 12.91
N TYR A 66 3.66 -4.79 13.08
CA TYR A 66 3.12 -5.50 14.24
C TYR A 66 3.52 -6.98 14.26
N LYS A 67 3.55 -7.64 13.08
CA LYS A 67 3.87 -9.07 12.95
C LYS A 67 5.38 -9.36 12.81
N ALA A 68 6.20 -8.33 12.64
CA ALA A 68 7.64 -8.49 12.46
C ALA A 68 8.29 -9.20 13.66
N PRO A 69 9.29 -10.08 13.43
CA PRO A 69 10.03 -10.72 14.51
C PRO A 69 11.03 -9.80 15.21
N SER A 70 11.55 -8.81 14.48
CA SER A 70 12.51 -7.81 14.96
C SER A 70 12.49 -6.61 14.02
N ARG A 71 13.13 -5.49 14.38
CA ARG A 71 13.20 -4.27 13.55
C ARG A 71 11.82 -3.90 12.96
N HIS A 72 10.82 -3.82 13.84
CA HIS A 72 9.41 -3.67 13.48
C HIS A 72 9.16 -2.55 12.47
N ARG A 73 9.73 -1.37 12.72
CA ARG A 73 9.58 -0.20 11.82
C ARG A 73 10.14 -0.46 10.41
N LEU A 74 11.26 -1.17 10.30
CA LEU A 74 11.87 -1.50 9.02
C LEU A 74 10.93 -2.36 8.18
N HIS A 75 10.34 -3.40 8.78
CA HIS A 75 9.41 -4.29 8.07
C HIS A 75 8.18 -3.56 7.56
N GLY A 76 7.66 -2.61 8.33
CA GLY A 76 6.58 -1.75 7.87
C GLY A 76 6.98 -0.93 6.65
N VAL A 77 8.11 -0.22 6.70
CA VAL A 77 8.63 0.58 5.58
C VAL A 77 8.92 -0.26 4.33
N LEU A 78 9.37 -1.51 4.51
CA LEU A 78 9.66 -2.44 3.40
C LEU A 78 8.42 -2.86 2.59
N VAL A 79 7.21 -2.61 3.07
CA VAL A 79 5.97 -2.92 2.33
C VAL A 79 5.93 -2.16 0.99
N VAL A 80 6.36 -0.90 0.96
CA VAL A 80 6.34 -0.09 -0.27
C VAL A 80 7.31 -0.61 -1.34
N PRO A 81 8.63 -0.75 -1.08
CA PRO A 81 9.53 -1.29 -2.08
C PRO A 81 9.18 -2.74 -2.47
N ALA A 82 8.68 -3.56 -1.53
CA ALA A 82 8.21 -4.90 -1.86
C ALA A 82 7.01 -4.87 -2.82
N ALA A 83 6.04 -3.98 -2.60
CA ALA A 83 4.90 -3.81 -3.49
C ALA A 83 5.31 -3.27 -4.87
N VAL A 84 6.28 -2.35 -4.93
CA VAL A 84 6.84 -1.84 -6.20
C VAL A 84 7.52 -2.98 -6.97
N VAL A 85 8.42 -3.72 -6.34
CA VAL A 85 9.10 -4.86 -6.96
C VAL A 85 8.10 -5.90 -7.45
N LEU A 86 7.08 -6.22 -6.63
CA LEU A 86 6.03 -7.15 -7.01
C LEU A 86 5.23 -6.64 -8.22
N SER A 87 4.89 -5.35 -8.26
CA SER A 87 4.18 -4.75 -9.40
C SER A 87 5.00 -4.82 -10.68
N LEU A 88 6.29 -4.48 -10.62
CA LEU A 88 7.21 -4.58 -11.76
C LEU A 88 7.30 -6.04 -12.26
N ALA A 89 7.50 -6.99 -11.35
CA ALA A 89 7.58 -8.41 -11.68
C ALA A 89 6.29 -8.92 -12.32
N LEU A 90 5.13 -8.54 -11.80
CA LEU A 90 3.84 -8.91 -12.36
C LEU A 90 3.64 -8.33 -13.76
N ASN A 91 3.99 -7.06 -13.99
CA ASN A 91 3.84 -6.45 -15.32
C ASN A 91 4.75 -7.14 -16.36
N LEU A 92 5.97 -7.53 -15.98
CA LEU A 92 6.87 -8.29 -16.85
C LEU A 92 6.33 -9.67 -17.19
N VAL A 93 5.85 -10.42 -16.18
CA VAL A 93 5.25 -11.75 -16.38
C VAL A 93 4.02 -11.68 -17.28
N LEU A 94 3.26 -10.59 -17.19
CA LEU A 94 2.09 -10.33 -18.04
C LEU A 94 2.43 -9.75 -19.42
N GLY A 95 3.72 -9.57 -19.76
CA GLY A 95 4.16 -9.04 -21.06
C GLY A 95 3.86 -7.56 -21.27
N ARG A 96 3.61 -6.78 -20.20
CA ARG A 96 3.22 -5.35 -20.27
C ARG A 96 4.40 -4.39 -20.15
N GLY A 97 5.63 -4.89 -20.02
CA GLY A 97 6.82 -4.09 -19.72
C GLY A 97 6.95 -3.76 -18.22
N PHE A 98 7.92 -2.92 -17.84
CA PHE A 98 8.16 -2.57 -16.42
C PHE A 98 7.08 -1.65 -15.84
N LEU A 99 6.82 -0.54 -16.53
CA LEU A 99 5.91 0.53 -16.10
C LEU A 99 4.93 0.87 -17.25
N PRO A 100 3.95 0.00 -17.53
CA PRO A 100 2.97 0.24 -18.60
C PRO A 100 2.21 1.55 -18.36
N GLY A 101 2.08 2.36 -19.41
CA GLY A 101 1.35 3.65 -19.37
C GLY A 101 2.12 4.82 -18.74
N VAL A 102 3.43 4.66 -18.51
CA VAL A 102 4.31 5.72 -18.00
C VAL A 102 5.17 6.29 -19.13
N ASP A 103 4.51 7.00 -20.06
CA ASP A 103 5.16 7.47 -21.30
C ASP A 103 5.50 8.97 -21.32
N GLY A 104 5.47 9.66 -20.17
CA GLY A 104 5.76 11.10 -20.11
C GLY A 104 6.06 11.67 -18.73
N LEU A 105 6.58 12.90 -18.68
CA LEU A 105 6.98 13.57 -17.43
C LEU A 105 5.83 13.68 -16.41
N GLY A 106 4.61 13.91 -16.89
CA GLY A 106 3.42 13.98 -16.02
C GLY A 106 3.13 12.65 -15.31
N THR A 107 3.17 11.53 -16.02
CA THR A 107 2.93 10.21 -15.42
C THR A 107 4.09 9.79 -14.51
N VAL A 108 5.33 10.12 -14.86
CA VAL A 108 6.50 9.93 -13.99
C VAL A 108 6.35 10.72 -12.68
N PHE A 109 5.92 11.98 -12.75
CA PHE A 109 5.67 12.80 -11.57
C PHE A 109 4.57 12.19 -10.69
N LEU A 110 3.47 11.73 -11.27
CA LEU A 110 2.38 11.08 -10.51
C LEU A 110 2.85 9.80 -9.82
N VAL A 111 3.67 8.98 -10.49
CA VAL A 111 4.29 7.78 -9.88
C VAL A 111 5.20 8.18 -8.72
N ALA A 112 6.01 9.23 -8.87
CA ALA A 112 6.87 9.72 -7.80
C ALA A 112 6.06 10.19 -6.59
N VAL A 113 5.01 10.99 -6.81
CA VAL A 113 4.09 11.44 -5.74
C VAL A 113 3.44 10.23 -5.05
N PHE A 114 2.96 9.26 -5.82
CA PHE A 114 2.37 8.04 -5.28
C PHE A 114 3.34 7.27 -4.39
N ILE A 115 4.59 7.09 -4.82
CA ILE A 115 5.63 6.40 -4.04
C ILE A 115 5.93 7.16 -2.75
N VAL A 116 6.09 8.48 -2.81
CA VAL A 116 6.40 9.32 -1.64
C VAL A 116 5.27 9.25 -0.61
N VAL A 117 4.01 9.41 -1.05
CA VAL A 117 2.84 9.31 -0.17
C VAL A 117 2.75 7.92 0.46
N SER A 118 2.94 6.87 -0.35
CA SER A 118 2.89 5.49 0.13
C SER A 118 3.98 5.21 1.17
N ALA A 119 5.20 5.70 0.93
CA ALA A 119 6.32 5.58 1.86
C ALA A 119 6.06 6.33 3.17
N ALA A 120 5.57 7.56 3.10
CA ALA A 120 5.22 8.35 4.28
C ALA A 120 4.12 7.66 5.09
N ALA A 121 3.03 7.23 4.44
CA ALA A 121 1.91 6.56 5.09
C ALA A 121 2.34 5.23 5.73
N SER A 122 3.11 4.42 4.99
CA SER A 122 3.68 3.17 5.48
C SER A 122 4.58 3.37 6.70
N TYR A 123 5.42 4.40 6.70
CA TYR A 123 6.27 4.74 7.84
C TYR A 123 5.45 5.14 9.08
N VAL A 124 4.42 5.97 8.92
CA VAL A 124 3.53 6.35 10.02
C VAL A 124 2.78 5.11 10.56
N GLY A 125 2.26 4.27 9.66
CA GLY A 125 1.65 2.99 10.00
C GLY A 125 2.59 2.07 10.77
N ALA A 126 3.84 1.95 10.32
CA ALA A 126 4.87 1.15 10.96
C ALA A 126 5.17 1.63 12.38
N LYS A 127 5.26 2.95 12.60
CA LYS A 127 5.39 3.50 13.96
C LYS A 127 4.25 3.05 14.86
N ARG A 128 3.01 3.13 14.38
CA ARG A 128 1.83 2.71 15.13
C ARG A 128 1.83 1.20 15.41
N GLY A 129 2.19 0.38 14.43
CA GLY A 129 2.25 -1.08 14.57
C GLY A 129 3.29 -1.51 15.62
N ALA A 130 4.46 -0.87 15.63
CA ALA A 130 5.48 -1.11 16.65
C ALA A 130 5.02 -0.71 18.06
N GLN A 131 4.30 0.42 18.19
CA GLN A 131 3.73 0.84 19.48
C GLN A 131 2.69 -0.16 19.99
N LEU A 132 1.79 -0.64 19.11
CA LEU A 132 0.79 -1.64 19.46
C LEU A 132 1.43 -2.95 19.91
N TYR A 133 2.49 -3.39 19.24
CA TYR A 133 3.23 -4.58 19.63
C TYR A 133 3.84 -4.43 21.03
N ALA A 134 4.55 -3.32 21.28
CA ALA A 134 5.15 -3.05 22.58
C ALA A 134 4.12 -2.92 23.71
N HIS A 135 2.95 -2.34 23.41
CA HIS A 135 1.85 -2.27 24.35
C HIS A 135 1.32 -3.66 24.70
N ASN A 136 1.05 -4.50 23.70
CA ASN A 136 0.50 -5.84 23.92
C ASN A 136 1.48 -6.75 24.67
N GLN A 137 2.78 -6.68 24.37
CA GLN A 137 3.79 -7.43 25.12
C GLN A 137 3.79 -7.12 26.61
N LYS A 138 3.63 -5.84 26.99
CA LYS A 138 3.56 -5.44 28.41
C LYS A 138 2.40 -6.08 29.15
N PHE A 139 1.26 -6.31 28.48
CA PHE A 139 0.12 -6.98 29.08
C PHE A 139 0.31 -8.50 29.12
N THR A 140 0.90 -9.10 28.09
CA THR A 140 1.17 -10.54 28.07
C THR A 140 2.20 -10.94 29.14
N GLN A 141 3.20 -10.10 29.44
CA GLN A 141 4.20 -10.36 30.49
C GLN A 141 3.68 -10.16 31.91
N ARG A 142 2.54 -9.47 32.09
CA ARG A 142 1.92 -9.21 33.40
C ARG A 142 0.88 -10.27 33.78
N ARG A 143 0.63 -11.25 32.91
CA ARG A 143 -0.38 -12.29 33.07
C ARG A 143 0.32 -13.63 33.20
#